data_AF-A0A4Q0PFU4-F1
#
_entry.id   AF-A0A4Q0PFU4-F1
#
_cell.length_a   1.000
_cell.length_b   1.000
_cell.length_c   1.000
_cell.angle_alpha   90.00
_cell.angle_beta   90.00
_cell.angle_gamma   90.00
#
_symmetry.space_group_name_H-M   'P 1'
#
loop_
_entity.id
_entity.type
_entity.pdbx_description
1 polymer ?
#
loop_
_entity_poly.entity_id
_entity_poly.type
_entity_poly.pdbx_seq_one_letter_code
_entity_poly.pdbx_strand_id
1 'polypeptide(L)'
;MAKAAAKKSKVEETATRAVTVVKSNPNTLLIVLAVAAGGYVLYKVNQGVNTVGDAFTNSSGGSTLKEDLKLPPSSLSVLQAQLKANKLYDAFQANSWGLPGTDTEAVYNELRGLSHNDYVKVFEAFGKKSYNPITGEGSIGFSKLDLTEWLTAELSNSEFAKLRQILPNVF
;
A
#
# COMPACT_ATOMS: atom_id res chain seq x y z
N MET A 1 -20.10 -45.64 20.58
CA MET A 1 -19.95 -44.17 20.52
C MET A 1 -18.85 -43.85 19.51
N ALA A 2 -19.19 -43.34 18.32
CA ALA A 2 -18.20 -42.96 17.31
C ALA A 2 -18.04 -41.43 17.29
N LYS A 3 -16.81 -40.94 17.53
CA LYS A 3 -16.44 -39.52 17.40
C LYS A 3 -16.42 -39.15 15.92
N ALA A 4 -17.28 -38.23 15.50
CA ALA A 4 -17.20 -37.61 14.17
C ALA A 4 -15.97 -36.70 14.11
N ALA A 5 -14.99 -37.04 13.28
CA ALA A 5 -13.90 -36.13 12.93
C ALA A 5 -14.46 -35.01 12.05
N ALA A 6 -14.39 -33.77 12.53
CA ALA A 6 -14.79 -32.60 11.77
C ALA A 6 -13.92 -32.48 10.51
N LYS A 7 -14.55 -32.63 9.33
CA LYS A 7 -13.89 -32.43 8.03
C LYS A 7 -13.60 -30.94 7.88
N LYS A 8 -12.33 -30.54 8.01
CA LYS A 8 -11.91 -29.15 7.80
C LYS A 8 -12.39 -28.66 6.44
N SER A 9 -12.87 -27.43 6.39
CA SER A 9 -13.39 -26.87 5.15
C SER A 9 -12.25 -26.66 4.14
N LYS A 10 -12.54 -26.69 2.84
CA LYS A 10 -11.53 -26.40 1.79
C LYS A 10 -10.84 -25.05 2.05
N VAL A 11 -11.54 -24.09 2.64
CA VAL A 11 -11.04 -22.75 2.99
C VAL A 11 -9.96 -22.82 4.08
N GLU A 12 -10.17 -23.62 5.12
CA GLU A 12 -9.19 -23.81 6.19
C GLU A 12 -7.94 -24.56 5.71
N GLU A 13 -8.11 -25.53 4.81
CA GLU A 13 -6.99 -26.27 4.22
C GLU A 13 -6.12 -25.37 3.33
N THR A 14 -6.74 -24.49 2.53
CA THR A 14 -6.04 -23.51 1.70
C THR A 14 -5.33 -22.44 2.54
N ALA A 15 -5.97 -21.95 3.61
CA ALA A 15 -5.36 -21.00 4.54
C ALA A 15 -4.12 -21.60 5.25
N THR A 16 -4.21 -22.85 5.69
CA THR A 16 -3.10 -23.55 6.36
C THR A 16 -1.92 -23.78 5.40
N ARG A 17 -2.20 -24.08 4.13
CA ARG A 17 -1.17 -24.23 3.08
C ARG A 17 -0.48 -22.90 2.77
N ALA A 18 -1.23 -21.80 2.66
CA ALA A 18 -0.66 -20.47 2.44
C ALA A 18 0.28 -20.04 3.57
N VAL A 19 -0.11 -20.28 4.84
CA VAL A 19 0.72 -19.95 6.02
C VAL A 19 2.00 -20.79 6.06
N THR A 20 1.93 -22.07 5.69
CA THR A 20 3.10 -22.97 5.68
C THR A 20 4.09 -22.58 4.59
N VAL A 21 3.59 -22.16 3.42
CA VAL A 21 4.38 -21.78 2.25
C VAL A 21 5.11 -20.44 2.42
N VAL A 22 4.56 -19.50 3.21
CA VAL A 22 5.23 -18.24 3.55
C VAL A 22 6.45 -18.44 4.44
N LYS A 23 6.43 -19.42 5.35
CA LYS A 23 7.54 -19.64 6.30
C LYS A 23 8.79 -20.26 5.67
N SER A 24 8.68 -20.93 4.53
CA SER A 24 9.79 -21.69 3.92
C SER A 24 10.45 -21.01 2.72
N ASN A 25 9.90 -19.91 2.20
CA ASN A 25 10.54 -19.15 1.11
C ASN A 25 10.00 -17.71 1.03
N PRO A 26 10.85 -16.67 1.19
CA PRO A 26 10.43 -15.26 1.13
C PRO A 26 9.87 -14.85 -0.23
N ASN A 27 10.30 -15.50 -1.33
CA ASN A 27 9.73 -15.28 -2.67
C ASN A 27 8.30 -15.82 -2.83
N THR A 28 7.84 -16.71 -1.94
CA THR A 28 6.47 -17.24 -2.00
C THR A 28 5.45 -16.30 -1.37
N LEU A 29 5.90 -15.28 -0.62
CA LEU A 29 5.03 -14.19 -0.17
C LEU A 29 4.39 -13.48 -1.37
N LEU A 30 5.15 -13.29 -2.45
CA LEU A 30 4.66 -12.71 -3.71
C LEU A 30 3.60 -13.59 -4.38
N ILE A 31 3.77 -14.92 -4.33
CA ILE A 31 2.80 -15.86 -4.91
C ILE A 31 1.51 -15.87 -4.08
N VAL A 32 1.60 -15.87 -2.75
CA VAL A 32 0.43 -15.80 -1.86
C VAL A 32 -0.30 -14.47 -2.00
N LEU A 33 0.44 -13.35 -2.12
CA LEU A 33 -0.15 -12.03 -2.40
C LEU A 33 -0.78 -11.97 -3.80
N ALA A 34 -0.16 -12.56 -4.82
CA ALA A 34 -0.72 -12.64 -6.17
C ALA A 34 -2.00 -13.50 -6.22
N VAL A 35 -2.05 -14.60 -5.47
CA VAL A 35 -3.25 -15.45 -5.35
C VAL A 35 -4.34 -14.74 -4.55
N ALA A 36 -4.00 -14.02 -3.49
CA ALA A 36 -4.97 -13.23 -2.72
C ALA A 36 -5.54 -12.07 -3.55
N ALA A 37 -4.68 -11.36 -4.29
CA ALA A 37 -5.08 -10.33 -5.24
C ALA A 37 -5.95 -10.93 -6.37
N GLY A 38 -5.57 -12.07 -6.93
CA GLY A 38 -6.35 -12.79 -7.94
C GLY A 38 -7.73 -13.23 -7.42
N GLY A 39 -7.80 -13.75 -6.19
CA GLY A 39 -9.06 -14.12 -5.53
C GLY A 39 -9.97 -12.92 -5.24
N TYR A 40 -9.39 -11.80 -4.79
CA TYR A 40 -10.10 -10.55 -4.58
C TYR A 40 -10.63 -9.95 -5.89
N VAL A 41 -9.84 -10.01 -6.97
CA VAL A 41 -10.24 -9.59 -8.31
C VAL A 41 -11.41 -10.45 -8.81
N LEU A 42 -11.34 -11.78 -8.69
CA LEU A 42 -12.45 -12.67 -9.08
C LEU A 42 -13.74 -12.39 -8.28
N TYR A 43 -13.63 -12.08 -7.00
CA TYR A 43 -14.77 -11.68 -6.17
C TYR A 43 -15.40 -10.35 -6.62
N LYS A 44 -14.59 -9.36 -7.01
CA LYS A 44 -15.05 -8.04 -7.47
C LYS A 44 -15.61 -8.05 -8.90
N VAL A 45 -15.09 -8.89 -9.80
CA VAL A 45 -15.64 -9.05 -11.16
C VAL A 45 -17.07 -9.60 -11.12
N ASN A 46 -17.39 -10.46 -10.15
CA ASN A 46 -18.76 -10.92 -9.89
C ASN A 46 -19.72 -9.81 -9.38
N GLN A 47 -19.20 -8.61 -9.10
CA GLN A 47 -19.96 -7.42 -8.71
C GLN A 47 -19.96 -6.31 -9.78
N GLY A 48 -19.59 -6.61 -11.04
CA GLY A 48 -19.73 -5.68 -12.17
C GLY A 48 -18.50 -4.83 -12.49
N VAL A 49 -17.31 -5.23 -12.03
CA VAL A 49 -16.03 -4.57 -12.36
C VAL A 49 -15.41 -5.23 -13.60
N ASN A 50 -15.21 -4.48 -14.69
CA ASN A 50 -14.89 -5.04 -16.01
C ASN A 50 -13.39 -5.14 -16.34
N THR A 51 -12.49 -4.55 -15.55
CA THR A 51 -11.04 -4.71 -15.74
C THR A 51 -10.29 -4.86 -14.42
N VAL A 52 -9.12 -5.51 -14.47
CA VAL A 52 -8.22 -5.65 -13.31
C VAL A 52 -7.82 -4.28 -12.77
N GLY A 53 -7.71 -3.25 -13.62
CA GLY A 53 -7.43 -1.87 -13.21
C GLY A 53 -8.51 -1.30 -12.29
N ASP A 54 -9.78 -1.41 -12.69
CA ASP A 54 -10.93 -0.87 -11.94
C ASP A 54 -11.13 -1.51 -10.55
N ALA A 55 -10.66 -2.75 -10.37
CA ALA A 55 -10.69 -3.43 -9.07
C ALA A 55 -9.72 -2.80 -8.06
N PHE A 56 -8.63 -2.18 -8.54
CA PHE A 56 -7.62 -1.50 -7.73
C PHE A 56 -7.76 0.02 -7.73
N THR A 57 -8.40 0.64 -8.73
CA THR A 57 -8.58 2.09 -8.86
C THR A 57 -9.89 2.60 -8.27
N ASN A 58 -10.27 2.16 -7.07
CA ASN A 58 -11.29 2.88 -6.29
C ASN A 58 -10.67 4.14 -5.66
N SER A 59 -10.31 5.10 -6.51
CA SER A 59 -9.91 6.46 -6.13
C SER A 59 -11.11 7.18 -5.52
N SER A 60 -11.22 7.12 -4.19
CA SER A 60 -12.08 8.03 -3.44
C SER A 60 -11.39 9.39 -3.35
N GLY A 61 -12.09 10.42 -3.84
CA GLY A 61 -11.53 11.73 -4.20
C GLY A 61 -10.66 12.41 -3.14
N GLY A 62 -9.48 12.81 -3.58
CA GLY A 62 -8.54 13.75 -2.96
C GLY A 62 -7.58 14.25 -4.03
N SER A 63 -7.19 15.53 -3.92
CA SER A 63 -6.11 16.21 -4.62
C SER A 63 -5.63 15.51 -5.89
N THR A 64 -6.15 15.91 -7.06
CA THR A 64 -5.79 15.24 -8.32
C THR A 64 -4.40 15.65 -8.76
N LEU A 65 -3.38 15.07 -8.13
CA LEU A 65 -2.07 14.94 -8.75
C LEU A 65 -2.27 14.06 -9.99
N LYS A 66 -1.77 14.50 -11.14
CA LYS A 66 -1.95 13.82 -12.41
C LYS A 66 -0.61 13.62 -13.09
N GLU A 67 -0.53 12.56 -13.90
CA GLU A 67 0.61 12.34 -14.76
C GLU A 67 0.78 13.52 -15.72
N ASP A 68 2.03 13.92 -15.93
CA ASP A 68 2.39 14.88 -16.96
C ASP A 68 2.72 14.12 -18.25
N LEU A 69 1.87 14.30 -19.27
CA LEU A 69 2.01 13.68 -20.59
C LEU A 69 3.27 14.16 -21.36
N LYS A 70 3.89 15.27 -20.92
CA LYS A 70 5.15 15.77 -21.49
C LYS A 70 6.37 15.06 -20.90
N LEU A 71 6.22 14.37 -19.78
CA LEU A 71 7.27 13.60 -19.14
C LEU A 71 7.18 12.13 -19.56
N PRO A 72 8.28 11.36 -19.43
CA PRO A 72 8.23 9.92 -19.65
C PRO A 72 7.11 9.27 -18.82
N PRO A 73 6.36 8.31 -19.37
CA PRO A 73 5.32 7.61 -18.62
C PRO A 73 5.91 6.87 -17.42
N SER A 74 5.08 6.56 -16.43
CA SER A 74 5.53 5.77 -15.27
C SER A 74 6.17 4.45 -15.73
N SER A 75 7.34 4.16 -15.17
CA SER A 75 8.07 2.90 -15.34
C SER A 75 7.52 1.79 -14.44
N LEU A 76 6.79 2.15 -13.38
CA LEU A 76 6.21 1.21 -12.44
C LEU A 76 4.98 0.50 -13.04
N SER A 77 4.91 -0.82 -12.85
CA SER A 77 3.66 -1.57 -12.99
C SER A 77 2.67 -1.22 -11.87
N VAL A 78 1.39 -1.53 -12.07
CA VAL A 78 0.34 -1.35 -11.04
C VAL A 78 0.70 -2.07 -9.74
N LEU A 79 1.19 -3.32 -9.83
CA LEU A 79 1.60 -4.08 -8.66
C LEU A 79 2.78 -3.43 -7.93
N GLN A 80 3.79 -2.94 -8.66
CA GLN A 80 4.92 -2.26 -8.03
C GLN A 80 4.49 -0.97 -7.32
N ALA A 81 3.61 -0.19 -7.93
CA ALA A 81 3.04 1.00 -7.31
C ALA A 81 2.28 0.65 -6.02
N GLN A 82 1.45 -0.40 -6.05
CA GLN A 82 0.73 -0.86 -4.85
C GLN A 82 1.66 -1.35 -3.75
N LEU A 83 2.71 -2.11 -4.10
CA LEU A 83 3.70 -2.59 -3.12
C LEU A 83 4.44 -1.41 -2.46
N LYS A 84 4.82 -0.40 -3.24
CA LYS A 84 5.43 0.83 -2.71
C LYS A 84 4.48 1.59 -1.80
N ALA A 85 3.23 1.77 -2.22
CA ALA A 85 2.20 2.42 -1.42
C ALA A 85 1.97 1.71 -0.07
N ASN A 86 1.91 0.38 -0.06
CA ASN A 86 1.75 -0.39 1.17
C ASN A 86 2.96 -0.22 2.09
N LYS A 87 4.18 -0.33 1.56
CA LYS A 87 5.40 -0.12 2.36
C LYS A 87 5.52 1.29 2.92
N LEU A 88 5.08 2.30 2.16
CA LEU A 88 5.00 3.68 2.67
C LEU A 88 4.03 3.77 3.84
N TYR A 89 2.85 3.16 3.73
CA TYR A 89 1.88 3.13 4.82
C TYR A 89 2.42 2.38 6.06
N ASP A 90 3.15 1.28 5.86
CA ASP A 90 3.81 0.56 6.94
C ASP A 90 4.92 1.42 7.60
N ALA A 91 5.68 2.18 6.79
CA ALA A 91 6.72 3.09 7.29
C ALA A 91 6.15 4.26 8.11
N PHE A 92 4.99 4.80 7.73
CA PHE A 92 4.30 5.83 8.51
C PHE A 92 3.69 5.33 9.83
N GLN A 93 3.52 4.01 9.96
CA GLN A 93 3.00 3.38 11.17
C GLN A 93 4.10 2.61 11.91
N ALA A 94 5.37 2.97 11.69
CA ALA A 94 6.48 2.32 12.32
C ALA A 94 6.44 2.54 13.83
N ASN A 95 6.20 1.46 14.58
CA ASN A 95 6.22 1.52 16.02
C ASN A 95 7.66 1.39 16.53
N SER A 96 8.20 2.45 17.13
CA SER A 96 9.50 2.44 17.80
C SER A 96 9.28 2.43 19.30
N TRP A 97 9.77 1.39 19.99
CA TRP A 97 9.63 1.22 21.44
C TRP A 97 8.18 1.21 21.96
N GLY A 98 7.22 0.80 21.13
CA GLY A 98 5.79 0.82 21.47
C GLY A 98 5.15 2.19 21.37
N LEU A 99 5.87 3.20 20.87
CA LEU A 99 5.33 4.50 20.50
C LEU A 99 5.11 4.57 18.98
N PRO A 100 3.99 5.17 18.55
CA PRO A 100 3.74 5.44 17.14
C PRO A 100 4.78 6.42 16.61
N GLY A 101 5.26 6.19 15.39
CA GLY A 101 6.21 7.05 14.72
C GLY A 101 6.37 6.69 13.24
N THR A 102 7.18 7.49 12.56
CA THR A 102 7.51 7.28 11.15
C THR A 102 8.94 6.78 11.00
N ASP A 103 9.13 5.67 10.27
CA ASP A 103 10.45 5.25 9.79
C ASP A 103 10.80 6.09 8.56
N THR A 104 11.34 7.27 8.83
CA THR A 104 11.66 8.26 7.82
C THR A 104 12.67 7.74 6.78
N GLU A 105 13.60 6.86 7.15
CA GLU A 105 14.56 6.31 6.18
C GLU A 105 13.91 5.27 5.27
N ALA A 106 12.96 4.46 5.77
CA ALA A 106 12.13 3.61 4.93
C ALA A 106 11.28 4.43 3.94
N VAL A 107 10.70 5.54 4.38
CA VAL A 107 9.97 6.48 3.50
C VAL A 107 10.88 6.97 2.38
N TYR A 108 12.08 7.46 2.70
CA TYR A 108 13.05 7.91 1.70
C TYR A 108 13.45 6.80 0.73
N ASN A 109 13.68 5.59 1.21
CA ASN A 109 14.09 4.48 0.37
C ASN A 109 13.00 4.08 -0.63
N GLU A 110 11.73 4.15 -0.25
CA GLU A 110 10.64 3.83 -1.16
C GLU A 110 10.35 4.94 -2.18
N LEU A 111 10.64 6.19 -1.83
CA LEU A 111 10.45 7.36 -2.69
C LEU A 111 11.65 7.71 -3.58
N ARG A 112 12.85 7.24 -3.23
CA ARG A 112 14.09 7.58 -3.95
C ARG A 112 14.04 7.13 -5.40
N GLY A 113 14.41 8.05 -6.30
CA GLY A 113 14.55 7.77 -7.73
C GLY A 113 13.24 7.63 -8.49
N LEU A 114 12.08 7.89 -7.87
CA LEU A 114 10.82 7.97 -8.61
C LEU A 114 10.83 9.20 -9.53
N SER A 115 10.37 9.02 -10.76
CA SER A 115 10.00 10.15 -11.61
C SER A 115 8.71 10.81 -11.13
N HIS A 116 8.35 11.96 -11.69
CA HIS A 116 7.05 12.59 -11.42
C HIS A 116 5.88 11.63 -11.68
N ASN A 117 5.86 10.96 -12.84
CA ASN A 117 4.78 10.04 -13.20
C ASN A 117 4.80 8.76 -12.34
N ASP A 118 5.97 8.28 -11.91
CA ASP A 118 6.03 7.18 -10.94
C ASP A 118 5.48 7.58 -9.57
N TYR A 119 5.78 8.80 -9.11
CA TYR A 119 5.23 9.32 -7.87
C TYR A 119 3.70 9.45 -7.96
N VAL A 120 3.16 9.99 -9.06
CA VAL A 120 1.71 10.05 -9.29
C VAL A 120 1.09 8.66 -9.18
N LYS A 121 1.68 7.66 -9.82
CA LYS A 121 1.15 6.29 -9.78
C LYS A 121 1.17 5.67 -8.39
N VAL A 122 2.21 5.96 -7.60
CA VAL A 122 2.28 5.54 -6.19
C VAL A 122 1.27 6.31 -5.34
N PHE A 123 1.10 7.61 -5.58
CA PHE A 123 0.10 8.46 -4.92
C PHE A 123 -1.32 7.92 -5.16
N GLU A 124 -1.66 7.57 -6.39
CA GLU A 124 -2.95 6.97 -6.74
C GLU A 124 -3.15 5.60 -6.05
N ALA A 125 -2.12 4.73 -6.06
CA ALA A 125 -2.18 3.43 -5.41
C ALA A 125 -2.25 3.51 -3.87
N PHE A 126 -1.69 4.57 -3.29
CA PHE A 126 -1.79 4.87 -1.87
C PHE A 126 -3.21 5.30 -1.50
N GLY A 127 -3.80 6.18 -2.33
CA GLY A 127 -5.14 6.69 -2.14
C GLY A 127 -5.24 7.48 -0.83
N LYS A 128 -6.38 7.35 -0.14
CA LYS A 128 -6.60 8.00 1.15
C LYS A 128 -6.55 7.00 2.30
N LYS A 129 -5.74 7.29 3.32
CA LYS A 129 -5.61 6.46 4.53
C LYS A 129 -6.04 7.23 5.77
N SER A 130 -6.65 6.55 6.74
CA SER A 130 -7.06 7.15 8.01
C SER A 130 -5.84 7.59 8.79
N TYR A 131 -5.84 8.84 9.25
CA TYR A 131 -4.72 9.45 9.95
C TYR A 131 -5.11 9.86 11.36
N ASN A 132 -4.32 9.48 12.35
CA ASN A 132 -4.43 10.01 13.70
C ASN A 132 -3.09 10.64 14.12
N PRO A 133 -3.03 11.95 14.42
CA PRO A 133 -1.78 12.62 14.78
C PRO A 133 -1.15 12.11 16.08
N ILE A 134 -1.89 11.34 16.89
CA ILE A 134 -1.40 10.77 18.15
C ILE A 134 -0.92 9.32 17.96
N THR A 135 -1.57 8.53 17.09
CA THR A 135 -1.33 7.08 16.97
C THR A 135 -0.89 6.61 15.60
N GLY A 136 -0.78 7.49 14.60
CA GLY A 136 -0.59 7.15 13.20
C GLY A 136 -1.88 6.59 12.56
N GLU A 137 -2.55 5.63 13.20
CA GLU A 137 -3.78 5.01 12.71
C GLU A 137 -5.06 5.63 13.32
N GLY A 138 -6.04 5.95 12.47
CA GLY A 138 -7.37 6.41 12.90
C GLY A 138 -8.49 5.40 12.66
N SER A 139 -9.39 5.23 13.64
CA SER A 139 -10.67 4.52 13.48
C SER A 139 -11.74 5.40 12.81
N ILE A 140 -13.02 5.01 12.85
CA ILE A 140 -14.13 5.76 12.24
C ILE A 140 -14.19 7.18 12.85
N GLY A 141 -14.06 8.22 12.02
CA GLY A 141 -14.18 9.63 12.42
C GLY A 141 -12.89 10.46 12.29
N PHE A 142 -11.76 9.85 11.96
CA PHE A 142 -10.50 10.56 11.72
C PHE A 142 -10.34 11.05 10.28
N SER A 143 -9.55 12.12 10.10
CA SER A 143 -9.21 12.68 8.78
C SER A 143 -8.55 11.61 7.91
N LYS A 144 -8.90 11.60 6.62
CA LYS A 144 -8.25 10.72 5.64
C LYS A 144 -7.28 11.54 4.81
N LEU A 145 -6.00 11.23 4.93
CA LEU A 145 -4.92 11.91 4.24
C LEU A 145 -4.47 11.11 3.02
N ASP A 146 -4.18 11.80 1.93
CA ASP A 146 -3.45 11.27 0.78
C ASP A 146 -1.92 11.19 1.04
N LEU A 147 -1.15 10.62 0.12
CA LEU A 147 0.29 10.43 0.33
C LEU A 147 1.04 11.74 0.57
N THR A 148 0.68 12.83 -0.12
CA THR A 148 1.34 14.13 0.07
C THR A 148 1.01 14.71 1.45
N GLU A 149 -0.25 14.56 1.86
CA GLU A 149 -0.72 15.00 3.17
C GLU A 149 -0.05 14.18 4.30
N TRP A 150 0.10 12.86 4.16
CA TRP A 150 0.85 12.02 5.10
C TRP A 150 2.32 12.44 5.22
N LEU A 151 2.99 12.67 4.09
CA LEU A 151 4.40 13.13 4.10
C LEU A 151 4.53 14.48 4.80
N THR A 152 3.55 15.37 4.62
CA THR A 152 3.55 16.70 5.26
C THR A 152 3.24 16.62 6.75
N ALA A 153 2.39 15.68 7.16
CA ALA A 153 2.01 15.50 8.56
C ALA A 153 3.11 14.79 9.38
N GLU A 154 3.78 13.81 8.79
CA GLU A 154 4.73 12.94 9.51
C GLU A 154 6.17 13.44 9.48
N LEU A 155 6.60 14.16 8.45
CA LEU A 155 7.98 14.62 8.33
C LEU A 155 8.18 16.00 8.97
N SER A 156 9.23 16.14 9.76
CA SER A 156 9.70 17.45 10.22
C SER A 156 10.20 18.31 9.05
N ASN A 157 10.36 19.62 9.28
CA ASN A 157 10.86 20.54 8.25
C ASN A 157 12.21 20.11 7.65
N SER A 158 13.13 19.60 8.48
CA SER A 158 14.43 19.09 8.03
C SER A 158 14.30 17.81 7.21
N GLU A 159 13.39 16.94 7.58
CA GLU A 159 13.12 15.70 6.86
C GLU A 159 12.45 15.96 5.52
N PHE A 160 11.48 16.87 5.50
CA PHE A 160 10.85 17.31 4.25
C PHE A 160 11.84 18.02 3.33
N ALA A 161 12.79 18.80 3.88
CA ALA A 161 13.87 19.38 3.08
C ALA A 161 14.77 18.30 2.44
N LYS A 162 15.08 17.21 3.16
CA LYS A 162 15.78 16.04 2.59
C LYS A 162 14.92 15.34 1.54
N LEU A 163 13.61 15.22 1.74
CA LEU A 163 12.69 14.65 0.75
C LEU A 163 12.72 15.43 -0.57
N ARG A 164 12.72 16.78 -0.52
CA ARG A 164 12.86 17.63 -1.71
C ARG A 164 14.16 17.38 -2.48
N GLN A 165 15.24 17.06 -1.78
CA GLN A 165 16.50 16.70 -2.43
C GLN A 165 16.44 15.32 -3.10
N ILE A 166 15.67 14.39 -2.53
CA ILE A 166 15.49 13.03 -3.06
C ILE A 166 14.51 13.01 -4.25
N LEU A 167 13.50 13.88 -4.24
CA LEU A 167 12.45 13.99 -5.25
C LEU A 167 12.25 15.44 -5.73
N PRO A 168 13.28 16.05 -6.36
CA PRO A 168 13.24 17.47 -6.74
C PRO A 168 12.25 17.78 -7.87
N ASN A 169 11.81 16.77 -8.60
CA ASN A 169 10.85 16.91 -9.70
C ASN A 169 9.40 16.72 -9.24
N VAL A 170 9.18 16.53 -7.93
CA VAL A 170 7.87 16.34 -7.31
C VAL A 170 7.60 17.42 -6.25
N PHE A 171 8.62 17.79 -5.46
CA PHE A 171 8.49 18.68 -4.28
C PHE A 171 9.44 19.88 -4.29
#